data_AF-K1S701-F1
#
_entry.id   AF-K1S701-F1
#
_cell.length_a   1.000
_cell.length_b   1.000
_cell.length_c   1.000
_cell.angle_alpha   90.00
_cell.angle_beta   90.00
_cell.angle_gamma   90.00
#
_symmetry.space_group_name_H-M   'P 1'
#
loop_
_entity.id
_entity.type
_entity.pdbx_description
1 polymer ?
#
loop_
_entity_poly.entity_id
_entity_poly.type
_entity_poly.pdbx_seq_one_letter_code
_entity_poly.pdbx_strand_id
1 'polypeptide(L)'
;PSTALESEIDGVTINSKIKANNPKKIYIMLGTNSVGYSDGNYLANCMGELVQHISQITKAKVYVLSIPPITYYAESDYDNALTTSAINEYNTALKSVIKGTKAKFLDFHSVLTAPDGYYYEEYHEMDGIHFMGSTYQVMLSFLEKHYLI
;
A
#
# COMPACT_ATOMS: atom_id res chain seq x y z
N PRO A 1 5.11 7.33 -1.49
CA PRO A 1 3.91 8.20 -1.57
C PRO A 1 4.22 9.67 -1.88
N SER A 2 5.29 10.22 -1.29
CA SER A 2 5.71 11.63 -1.39
C SER A 2 5.86 12.20 -2.81
N THR A 3 6.20 11.38 -3.80
CA THR A 3 6.38 11.82 -5.20
C THR A 3 5.19 11.51 -6.11
N ALA A 4 4.16 10.83 -5.61
CA ALA A 4 3.14 10.20 -6.45
C ALA A 4 2.28 11.21 -7.25
N LEU A 5 2.14 12.44 -6.77
CA LEU A 5 1.38 13.49 -7.46
C LEU A 5 2.10 14.02 -8.70
N GLU A 6 3.42 14.09 -8.64
CA GLU A 6 4.28 14.68 -9.69
C GLU A 6 4.94 13.62 -10.59
N SER A 7 4.86 12.35 -10.21
CA SER A 7 5.48 11.27 -10.97
C SER A 7 4.70 10.96 -12.25
N GLU A 8 5.44 10.65 -13.31
CA GLU A 8 4.92 10.12 -14.56
C GLU A 8 5.34 8.65 -14.73
N ILE A 9 4.40 7.81 -15.18
CA ILE A 9 4.67 6.45 -15.61
C ILE A 9 4.37 6.40 -17.10
N ASP A 10 5.38 6.09 -17.92
CA ASP A 10 5.30 6.11 -19.38
C ASP A 10 4.74 7.44 -19.95
N GLY A 11 5.13 8.57 -19.34
CA GLY A 11 4.68 9.91 -19.71
C GLY A 11 3.25 10.25 -19.27
N VAL A 12 2.65 9.45 -18.37
CA VAL A 12 1.27 9.64 -17.90
C VAL A 12 1.25 9.94 -16.40
N THR A 13 0.64 11.07 -16.04
CA THR A 13 0.35 11.43 -14.64
C THR A 13 -0.88 10.69 -14.11
N ILE A 14 -0.98 10.58 -12.78
CA ILE A 14 -2.17 10.00 -12.13
C ILE A 14 -3.46 10.74 -12.52
N ASN A 15 -3.41 12.06 -12.68
CA ASN A 15 -4.56 12.89 -13.07
C ASN A 15 -5.07 12.50 -14.47
N SER A 16 -4.15 12.42 -15.43
CA SER A 16 -4.49 12.05 -16.82
C SER A 16 -5.02 10.62 -16.87
N LYS A 17 -4.41 9.68 -16.13
CA LYS A 17 -4.84 8.29 -16.06
C LYS A 17 -6.25 8.14 -15.47
N ILE A 18 -6.56 8.87 -14.39
CA ILE A 18 -7.89 8.87 -13.76
C ILE A 18 -8.94 9.44 -14.71
N LYS A 19 -8.64 10.58 -15.37
CA LYS A 19 -9.57 11.20 -16.32
C LYS A 19 -9.86 10.29 -17.51
N ALA A 20 -8.83 9.67 -18.09
CA ALA A 20 -8.98 8.80 -19.26
C ALA A 20 -9.78 7.53 -18.96
N ASN A 21 -9.56 6.91 -17.80
CA ASN A 21 -10.23 5.66 -17.43
C ASN A 21 -11.59 5.84 -16.75
N ASN A 22 -11.87 7.03 -16.21
CA ASN A 22 -13.07 7.36 -15.44
C ASN A 22 -13.48 6.23 -14.44
N PRO A 23 -12.58 5.81 -13.53
CA PRO A 23 -12.80 4.64 -12.71
C PRO A 23 -13.91 4.85 -11.69
N LYS A 24 -14.65 3.77 -11.36
CA LYS A 24 -15.62 3.79 -10.24
C LYS A 24 -14.96 3.50 -8.89
N LYS A 25 -13.86 2.75 -8.88
CA LYS A 25 -13.10 2.31 -7.70
C LYS A 25 -11.61 2.50 -8.00
N ILE A 26 -10.84 3.00 -7.03
CA ILE A 26 -9.38 3.14 -7.09
C ILE A 26 -8.81 2.43 -5.86
N TYR A 27 -7.83 1.54 -6.08
CA TYR A 27 -7.10 0.85 -5.03
C TYR A 27 -5.66 1.34 -5.03
N ILE A 28 -5.13 1.68 -3.86
CA ILE A 28 -3.77 2.20 -3.70
C ILE A 28 -3.05 1.35 -2.66
N MET A 29 -1.96 0.70 -3.06
CA MET A 29 -0.99 0.08 -2.17
C MET A 29 0.37 0.64 -2.54
N LEU A 30 0.89 1.54 -1.70
CA LEU A 30 2.11 2.28 -2.00
C LEU A 30 2.79 2.69 -0.69
N GLY A 31 4.10 2.48 -0.59
CA GLY A 31 4.87 2.84 0.60
C GLY A 31 6.12 1.99 0.79
N THR A 32 6.09 0.71 0.39
CA THR A 32 7.16 -0.27 0.66
C THR A 32 8.56 0.23 0.34
N ASN A 33 8.76 0.86 -0.83
CA ASN A 33 10.07 1.35 -1.26
C ASN A 33 10.58 2.59 -0.52
N SER A 34 9.75 3.24 0.30
CA SER A 34 10.11 4.47 1.03
C SER A 34 10.23 4.23 2.54
N VAL A 35 9.51 3.24 3.06
CA VAL A 35 9.60 2.86 4.48
C VAL A 35 11.01 2.33 4.76
N GLY A 36 11.58 2.73 5.90
CA GLY A 36 12.99 2.47 6.22
C GLY A 36 13.94 3.61 5.83
N TYR A 37 13.58 4.40 4.80
CA TYR A 37 14.35 5.56 4.35
C TYR A 37 13.74 6.91 4.74
N SER A 38 12.52 6.91 5.27
CA SER A 38 11.79 8.11 5.65
C SER A 38 10.85 7.84 6.81
N ASP A 39 10.51 8.89 7.55
CA ASP A 39 9.56 8.84 8.67
C ASP A 39 8.18 8.30 8.24
N GLY A 40 7.64 7.36 9.01
CA GLY A 40 6.38 6.70 8.70
C GLY A 40 5.19 7.66 8.72
N ASN A 41 5.16 8.62 9.64
CA ASN A 41 4.08 9.60 9.73
C ASN A 41 4.11 10.56 8.54
N TYR A 42 5.30 11.01 8.14
CA TYR A 42 5.48 11.82 6.93
C TYR A 42 4.96 11.09 5.68
N LEU A 43 5.37 9.83 5.48
CA LEU A 43 4.90 9.04 4.32
C LEU A 43 3.38 8.83 4.35
N ALA A 44 2.80 8.60 5.53
CA ALA A 44 1.36 8.44 5.70
C ALA A 44 0.60 9.74 5.39
N ASN A 45 1.13 10.90 5.81
CA ASN A 45 0.57 12.20 5.47
C ASN A 45 0.60 12.47 3.95
N CYS A 46 1.72 12.16 3.28
CA CYS A 46 1.79 12.24 1.82
C CYS A 46 0.73 11.35 1.12
N MET A 47 0.42 10.18 1.68
CA MET A 47 -0.68 9.34 1.19
C MET A 47 -2.04 10.01 1.39
N GLY A 48 -2.25 10.66 2.54
CA GLY A 48 -3.44 11.47 2.82
C GLY A 48 -3.63 12.59 1.79
N GLU A 49 -2.57 13.32 1.48
CA GLU A 49 -2.56 14.38 0.44
C GLU A 49 -2.91 13.81 -0.94
N LEU A 50 -2.32 12.68 -1.32
CA LEU A 50 -2.64 11.99 -2.57
C LEU A 50 -4.13 11.62 -2.64
N VAL A 51 -4.69 11.04 -1.58
CA VAL A 51 -6.10 10.67 -1.50
C VAL A 51 -7.01 11.89 -1.57
N GLN A 52 -6.66 12.97 -0.87
CA GLN A 52 -7.41 14.21 -0.91
C GLN A 52 -7.43 14.80 -2.31
N HIS A 53 -6.28 14.83 -3.00
CA HIS A 53 -6.17 15.29 -4.38
C HIS A 53 -7.02 14.45 -5.33
N ILE A 54 -6.94 13.11 -5.25
CA ILE A 54 -7.78 12.20 -6.06
C ILE A 54 -9.28 12.51 -5.85
N SER A 55 -9.69 12.79 -4.61
CA SER A 55 -11.10 13.09 -4.29
C SER A 55 -11.60 14.42 -4.89
N GLN A 56 -10.71 15.34 -5.24
CA GLN A 56 -11.06 16.62 -5.89
C GLN A 56 -11.29 16.45 -7.40
N ILE A 57 -10.70 15.43 -8.03
CA ILE A 57 -10.73 15.26 -9.49
C ILE A 57 -11.65 14.13 -9.96
N THR A 58 -12.14 13.27 -9.06
CA THR A 58 -13.06 12.17 -9.40
C THR A 58 -14.04 11.85 -8.27
N LYS A 59 -15.15 11.21 -8.62
CA LYS A 59 -16.14 10.66 -7.66
C LYS A 59 -15.88 9.17 -7.34
N ALA A 60 -14.76 8.61 -7.82
CA ALA A 60 -14.39 7.22 -7.56
C ALA A 60 -14.31 6.92 -6.06
N LYS A 61 -14.70 5.71 -5.66
CA LYS A 61 -14.44 5.22 -4.29
C LYS A 61 -12.96 4.87 -4.18
N VAL A 62 -12.26 5.44 -3.21
CA VAL A 62 -10.83 5.20 -2.99
C VAL A 62 -10.65 4.23 -1.82
N TYR A 63 -9.81 3.22 -2.04
CA TYR A 63 -9.41 2.23 -1.05
C TYR A 63 -7.90 2.25 -0.95
N VAL A 64 -7.39 2.31 0.28
CA VAL A 64 -5.95 2.33 0.56
C VAL A 64 -5.63 1.08 1.35
N LEU A 65 -4.76 0.25 0.79
CA LEU A 65 -4.28 -0.96 1.44
C LEU A 65 -3.06 -0.63 2.29
N SER A 66 -2.97 -1.27 3.46
CA SER A 66 -1.71 -1.41 4.18
C SER A 66 -0.64 -2.05 3.28
N ILE A 67 0.64 -1.68 3.46
CA ILE A 67 1.74 -2.38 2.79
C ILE A 67 1.97 -3.77 3.42
N PRO A 68 2.42 -4.76 2.65
CA PRO A 68 2.60 -6.14 3.13
C PRO A 68 3.71 -6.24 4.19
N PRO A 69 3.74 -7.34 4.98
CA PRO A 69 4.89 -7.68 5.80
C PRO A 69 6.09 -8.06 4.94
N ILE A 70 7.23 -8.28 5.59
CA ILE A 70 8.45 -8.85 5.01
C ILE A 70 8.85 -10.09 5.79
N THR A 71 9.78 -10.88 5.24
CA THR A 71 10.37 -12.00 5.96
C THR A 71 11.47 -11.55 6.92
N TYR A 72 11.81 -12.43 7.86
CA TYR A 72 12.93 -12.21 8.77
C TYR A 72 14.27 -12.01 8.03
N TYR A 73 14.50 -12.78 6.96
CA TYR A 73 15.75 -12.68 6.22
C TYR A 73 15.82 -11.41 5.38
N ALA A 74 14.69 -10.90 4.86
CA ALA A 74 14.63 -9.61 4.20
C ALA A 74 14.92 -8.48 5.18
N GLU A 75 14.39 -8.55 6.41
CA GLU A 75 14.68 -7.58 7.47
C GLU A 75 16.14 -7.65 7.96
N SER A 76 16.75 -8.84 7.95
CA SER A 76 18.12 -9.07 8.41
C SER A 76 19.18 -8.73 7.37
N ASP A 77 18.79 -8.43 6.13
CA ASP A 77 19.71 -8.01 5.08
C ASP A 77 20.20 -6.58 5.35
N TYR A 78 21.52 -6.42 5.48
CA TYR A 78 22.15 -5.14 5.80
C TYR A 78 21.92 -4.07 4.71
N ASP A 79 21.69 -4.49 3.47
CA ASP A 79 21.41 -3.58 2.36
C ASP A 79 19.94 -3.14 2.32
N ASN A 80 19.07 -3.73 3.16
CA ASN A 80 17.66 -3.40 3.24
C ASN A 80 17.34 -2.54 4.47
N ALA A 81 16.78 -1.34 4.23
CA ALA A 81 16.33 -0.47 5.32
C ALA A 81 14.93 -0.83 5.85
N LEU A 82 14.22 -1.72 5.17
CA LEU A 82 12.84 -2.08 5.49
C LEU A 82 12.80 -3.02 6.71
N THR A 83 12.12 -2.58 7.76
CA THR A 83 11.92 -3.37 8.99
C THR A 83 10.44 -3.58 9.25
N THR A 84 10.10 -4.67 9.94
CA THR A 84 8.73 -4.96 10.40
C THR A 84 8.21 -3.84 11.30
N SER A 85 9.06 -3.26 12.15
CA SER A 85 8.72 -2.11 12.98
C SER A 85 8.35 -0.88 12.15
N ALA A 86 9.15 -0.52 11.15
CA ALA A 86 8.88 0.64 10.30
C ALA A 86 7.61 0.44 9.45
N ILE A 87 7.37 -0.79 8.98
CA ILE A 87 6.11 -1.16 8.29
C ILE A 87 4.91 -0.97 9.21
N ASN A 88 4.99 -1.49 10.44
CA ASN A 88 3.90 -1.42 11.42
C ASN A 88 3.59 0.02 11.84
N GLU A 89 4.63 0.84 12.02
CA GLU A 89 4.50 2.27 12.29
C GLU A 89 3.79 2.97 11.13
N TYR A 90 4.28 2.77 9.89
CA TYR A 90 3.67 3.36 8.70
C TYR A 90 2.22 2.91 8.51
N ASN A 91 1.90 1.61 8.62
CA ASN A 91 0.54 1.11 8.47
C ASN A 91 -0.40 1.65 9.56
N THR A 92 0.08 1.84 10.79
CA THR A 92 -0.68 2.43 11.89
C THR A 92 -0.96 3.92 11.64
N ALA A 93 0.06 4.67 11.22
CA ALA A 93 -0.10 6.08 10.85
C ALA A 93 -1.04 6.22 9.64
N LEU A 94 -0.87 5.39 8.63
CA LEU A 94 -1.68 5.36 7.42
C LEU A 94 -3.16 5.10 7.73
N LYS A 95 -3.47 4.11 8.56
CA LYS A 95 -4.84 3.84 9.02
C LYS A 95 -5.46 5.08 9.67
N SER A 96 -4.68 5.80 10.48
CA SER A 96 -5.13 7.00 11.18
C SER A 96 -5.38 8.17 10.22
N VAL A 97 -4.46 8.43 9.28
CA VAL A 97 -4.60 9.47 8.25
C VAL A 97 -5.82 9.18 7.37
N ILE A 98 -5.97 7.95 6.87
CA ILE A 98 -7.08 7.58 5.97
C ILE A 98 -8.43 7.69 6.67
N LYS A 99 -8.52 7.40 7.98
CA LYS A 99 -9.76 7.60 8.76
C LYS A 99 -10.25 9.06 8.74
N GLY A 100 -9.36 10.03 8.54
CA GLY A 100 -9.70 11.45 8.38
C GLY A 100 -10.21 11.83 6.99
N THR A 101 -10.23 10.90 6.04
CA THR A 101 -10.61 11.14 4.63
C THR A 101 -11.91 10.42 4.27
N LYS A 102 -12.37 10.57 3.01
CA LYS A 102 -13.48 9.78 2.46
C LYS A 102 -13.06 8.41 1.94
N ALA A 103 -11.76 8.11 1.92
CA ALA A 103 -11.26 6.80 1.49
C ALA A 103 -11.45 5.75 2.58
N LYS A 104 -11.28 4.49 2.19
CA LYS A 104 -11.38 3.34 3.09
C LYS A 104 -10.03 2.66 3.23
N PHE A 105 -9.58 2.49 4.48
CA PHE A 105 -8.39 1.71 4.77
C PHE A 105 -8.73 0.21 4.77
N LEU A 106 -7.89 -0.60 4.13
CA LEU A 106 -7.99 -2.06 4.10
C LEU A 106 -6.70 -2.66 4.67
N ASP A 107 -6.85 -3.46 5.73
CA ASP A 107 -5.73 -4.12 6.39
C ASP A 107 -5.42 -5.45 5.70
N PHE A 108 -4.65 -5.37 4.62
CA PHE A 108 -4.15 -6.54 3.88
C PHE A 108 -2.89 -7.13 4.52
N HIS A 109 -2.13 -6.32 5.27
CA HIS A 109 -0.92 -6.73 5.99
C HIS A 109 -1.23 -7.89 6.92
N SER A 110 -2.28 -7.77 7.73
CA SER A 110 -2.71 -8.82 8.66
C SER A 110 -3.11 -10.14 7.97
N VAL A 111 -3.51 -10.11 6.69
CA VAL A 111 -3.84 -11.32 5.93
C VAL A 111 -2.58 -12.10 5.55
N LEU A 112 -1.49 -11.39 5.33
CA LEU A 112 -0.21 -11.92 4.86
C LEU A 112 0.78 -12.19 5.99
N THR A 113 0.45 -11.80 7.22
CA THR A 113 1.32 -11.94 8.38
C THR A 113 1.09 -13.28 9.07
N ALA A 114 2.15 -14.07 9.20
CA ALA A 114 2.19 -15.31 9.92
C ALA A 114 2.17 -15.08 11.45
N PRO A 115 1.90 -16.12 12.26
CA PRO A 115 1.82 -15.97 13.71
C PRO A 115 3.09 -15.45 14.41
N ASP A 116 4.24 -15.56 13.75
CA ASP A 116 5.52 -15.04 14.23
C ASP A 116 5.73 -13.53 13.95
N GLY A 117 4.80 -12.89 13.24
CA GLY A 117 4.85 -11.48 12.88
C GLY A 117 5.55 -11.19 11.55
N TYR A 118 5.99 -12.21 10.82
CA TYR A 118 6.65 -12.10 9.52
C TYR A 118 5.73 -12.53 8.37
N TYR A 119 6.20 -12.39 7.13
CA TYR A 119 5.46 -12.80 5.94
C TYR A 119 5.37 -14.33 5.83
N TYR A 120 4.17 -14.89 5.61
CA TYR A 120 3.99 -16.31 5.24
C TYR A 120 4.89 -16.74 4.07
N GLU A 121 5.60 -17.84 4.25
CA GLU A 121 6.51 -18.42 3.26
C GLU A 121 5.82 -18.73 1.93
N GLU A 122 4.56 -19.16 1.97
CA GLU A 122 3.79 -19.46 0.76
C GLU A 122 3.25 -18.24 0.01
N TYR A 123 3.59 -17.01 0.42
CA TYR A 123 3.07 -15.78 -0.22
C TYR A 123 4.13 -14.82 -0.78
N HIS A 124 5.42 -15.07 -0.59
CA HIS A 124 6.46 -14.18 -1.09
C HIS A 124 7.43 -14.86 -2.08
N GLU A 125 8.06 -14.05 -2.90
CA GLU A 125 9.19 -14.44 -3.75
C GLU A 125 10.46 -14.63 -2.92
N MET A 126 11.54 -15.11 -3.55
CA MET A 126 12.80 -15.39 -2.85
C MET A 126 13.38 -14.18 -2.09
N ASP A 127 13.08 -12.95 -2.51
CA ASP A 127 13.56 -11.74 -1.83
C ASP A 127 12.83 -11.43 -0.51
N GLY A 128 11.73 -12.13 -0.20
CA GLY A 128 10.99 -11.94 1.06
C GLY A 128 10.19 -10.65 1.14
N ILE A 129 10.00 -9.96 0.00
CA ILE A 129 9.30 -8.68 -0.11
C ILE A 129 8.19 -8.76 -1.16
N HIS A 130 8.51 -9.27 -2.36
CA HIS A 130 7.57 -9.30 -3.48
C HIS A 130 6.61 -10.48 -3.36
N PHE A 131 5.44 -10.31 -3.97
CA PHE A 131 4.40 -11.32 -3.99
C PHE A 131 4.76 -12.44 -4.95
N MET A 132 4.58 -13.69 -4.51
CA MET A 132 4.49 -14.77 -5.49
C MET A 132 3.19 -14.69 -6.28
N GLY A 133 3.13 -15.38 -7.41
CA GLY A 133 1.96 -15.40 -8.29
C GLY A 133 0.64 -15.80 -7.58
N SER A 134 0.68 -16.73 -6.62
CA SER A 134 -0.50 -17.18 -5.88
C SER A 134 -1.08 -16.10 -4.95
N THR A 135 -0.24 -15.21 -4.42
CA THR A 135 -0.63 -14.16 -3.48
C THR A 135 -1.57 -13.14 -4.09
N TYR A 136 -1.49 -12.93 -5.41
CA TYR A 136 -2.46 -12.09 -6.11
C TYR A 136 -3.89 -12.65 -6.01
N GLN A 137 -4.07 -13.98 -5.92
CA GLN A 137 -5.39 -14.57 -5.69
C GLN A 137 -5.89 -14.34 -4.26
N VAL A 138 -4.98 -14.34 -3.28
CA VAL A 138 -5.28 -13.98 -1.88
C VAL A 138 -5.72 -12.52 -1.81
N MET A 139 -4.99 -11.61 -2.46
CA MET A 139 -5.34 -10.20 -2.55
C MET A 139 -6.70 -9.99 -3.23
N LEU A 140 -6.95 -10.64 -4.36
CA LEU A 140 -8.24 -10.54 -5.05
C LEU A 140 -9.39 -11.01 -4.17
N SER A 141 -9.24 -12.19 -3.54
CA SER A 141 -10.23 -12.74 -2.61
C SER A 141 -10.50 -11.81 -1.41
N PHE A 142 -9.45 -11.16 -0.90
CA PHE A 142 -9.55 -10.18 0.17
C PHE A 142 -10.35 -8.94 -0.28
N LEU A 143 -10.06 -8.41 -1.47
CA LEU A 143 -10.74 -7.24 -2.03
C LEU A 143 -12.23 -7.54 -2.32
N GLU A 144 -12.53 -8.72 -2.87
CA GLU A 144 -13.91 -9.18 -3.14
C GLU A 144 -14.75 -9.29 -1.86
N LYS A 145 -14.18 -9.83 -0.78
CA LYS A 145 -14.86 -9.95 0.53
C LYS A 145 -15.15 -8.60 1.15
N HIS A 146 -14.24 -7.65 0.99
CA HIS A 146 -14.41 -6.33 1.58
C HIS A 146 -15.42 -5.50 0.79
N TYR A 147 -15.52 -5.68 -0.53
CA TYR A 147 -16.50 -5.01 -1.37
C TYR A 147 -16.76 -5.84 -2.63
N LEU A 148 -17.99 -6.34 -2.80
CA LEU A 148 -18.50 -6.94 -4.04
C LEU A 148 -17.95 -6.15 -5.24
N ILE A 149 -17.05 -6.80 -6.00
CA ILE A 149 -16.56 -6.30 -7.28
C ILE A 149 -17.77 -5.96 -8.15
#